data_AF-A0A1F9CKQ4-F1
#
_entry.id   AF-A0A1F9CKQ4-F1
#
_cell.length_a   1.000
_cell.length_b   1.000
_cell.length_c   1.000
_cell.angle_alpha   90.00
_cell.angle_beta   90.00
_cell.angle_gamma   90.00
#
_symmetry.space_group_name_H-M   'P 1'
#
loop_
_entity.id
_entity.type
_entity.pdbx_description
1 polymer ?
#
loop_
_entity_poly.entity_id
_entity_poly.type
_entity_poly.pdbx_seq_one_letter_code
_entity_poly.pdbx_strand_id
1 'polypeptide(L)'
;MKGHGKRGRGAENKIPVFALVERNGDVRSAPVERVTGANLKAIIRQHTEKTATIMTDDFLSYRGLGKEFASHHVINHGNREYVRGNVHTNTVEGYFSILKRGIIGVYHHVGKQHLHRYLSEFDFRYNGRKIDDAERSVLALCGIEGKRLMYRDSSVSEKTEG
;
A
#
# COMPACT_ATOMS: atom_id res chain seq x y z
N MET A 1 8.21 -6.55 -19.36
CA MET A 1 8.13 -5.38 -20.25
C MET A 1 8.71 -4.14 -19.55
N LYS A 2 9.78 -3.54 -20.10
CA LYS A 2 10.17 -2.16 -19.73
C LYS A 2 9.14 -1.23 -20.37
N GLY A 3 8.27 -0.61 -19.58
CA GLY A 3 7.30 0.34 -20.11
C GLY A 3 7.98 1.62 -20.58
N HIS A 4 7.77 1.98 -21.84
CA HIS A 4 8.07 3.32 -22.35
C HIS A 4 7.06 4.31 -21.77
N GLY A 5 7.53 5.32 -21.04
CA GLY A 5 6.69 6.32 -20.38
C GLY A 5 7.43 7.09 -19.29
N LYS A 6 6.86 8.22 -18.83
CA LYS A 6 7.45 9.06 -17.77
C LYS A 6 7.78 8.20 -16.55
N ARG A 7 9.05 8.18 -16.13
CA ARG A 7 9.50 7.44 -14.94
C ARG A 7 9.16 8.25 -13.68
N GLY A 8 8.79 7.56 -12.61
CA GLY A 8 8.48 8.17 -11.32
C GLY A 8 6.99 8.43 -11.09
N ARG A 9 6.69 9.42 -10.25
CA ARG A 9 5.33 9.79 -9.84
C ARG A 9 4.59 10.40 -11.04
N GLY A 10 3.44 9.83 -11.41
CA GLY A 10 2.69 10.25 -12.60
C GLY A 10 3.13 9.59 -13.91
N ALA A 11 3.67 8.37 -13.84
CA ALA A 11 3.82 7.52 -15.02
C ALA A 11 2.44 7.27 -15.65
N GLU A 12 2.32 7.53 -16.95
CA GLU A 12 1.08 7.31 -17.70
C GLU A 12 0.62 5.86 -17.53
N ASN A 13 -0.70 5.70 -17.33
CA ASN A 13 -1.36 4.40 -17.14
C ASN A 13 -0.97 3.61 -15.87
N LYS A 14 -0.33 4.25 -14.87
CA LYS A 14 -0.03 3.61 -13.59
C LYS A 14 -0.77 4.29 -12.44
N ILE A 15 -1.36 3.46 -11.58
CA ILE A 15 -1.98 3.93 -10.34
C ILE A 15 -0.91 3.92 -9.24
N PRO A 16 -0.68 5.05 -8.56
CA PRO A 16 0.20 5.08 -7.40
C PRO A 16 -0.35 4.18 -6.29
N VAL A 17 0.54 3.45 -5.62
CA VAL A 17 0.23 2.72 -4.39
C VAL A 17 1.09 3.30 -3.29
N PHE A 18 0.49 3.51 -2.13
CA PHE A 18 1.18 3.91 -0.91
C PHE A 18 1.06 2.78 0.11
N ALA A 19 2.13 2.55 0.88
CA ALA A 19 2.17 1.52 1.91
C ALA A 19 2.85 2.05 3.17
N LEU A 20 2.29 1.67 4.32
CA LEU A 20 2.85 1.86 5.65
C LEU A 20 3.26 0.48 6.16
N VAL A 21 4.51 0.33 6.58
CA VAL A 21 5.02 -0.95 7.09
C VAL A 21 5.68 -0.73 8.45
N GLU A 22 5.18 -1.44 9.45
CA GLU A 22 5.78 -1.48 10.77
C GLU A 22 6.98 -2.44 10.79
N ARG A 23 8.05 -2.05 11.48
CA ARG A 23 9.22 -2.92 11.66
C ARG A 23 8.81 -4.17 12.43
N ASN A 24 9.02 -5.33 11.82
CA ASN A 24 8.64 -6.64 12.38
C ASN A 24 7.13 -6.84 12.62
N GLY A 25 6.30 -5.89 12.17
CA GLY A 25 4.84 -5.90 12.35
C GLY A 25 4.10 -5.99 11.02
N ASP A 26 3.02 -5.22 10.92
CA ASP A 26 2.06 -5.30 9.82
C ASP A 26 2.30 -4.26 8.73
N VAL A 27 1.70 -4.53 7.57
CA VAL A 27 1.57 -3.60 6.44
C VAL A 27 0.12 -3.19 6.25
N ARG A 28 -0.05 -1.93 5.81
CA ARG A 28 -1.28 -1.42 5.21
C ARG A 28 -0.93 -0.70 3.92
N SER A 29 -1.61 -1.06 2.84
CA SER A 29 -1.42 -0.45 1.53
C SER A 29 -2.74 -0.03 0.89
N ALA A 30 -2.67 1.03 0.08
CA ALA A 30 -3.83 1.57 -0.61
C ALA A 30 -3.45 2.21 -1.95
N PRO A 31 -4.33 2.15 -2.96
CA PRO A 31 -4.16 2.97 -4.14
C PRO A 31 -4.36 4.44 -3.76
N VAL A 32 -3.54 5.33 -4.32
CA VAL A 32 -3.63 6.76 -4.10
C VAL A 32 -3.87 7.45 -5.43
N GLU A 33 -4.96 8.20 -5.54
CA GLU A 33 -5.32 8.86 -6.79
C GLU A 33 -4.29 9.93 -7.20
N ARG A 34 -3.82 10.72 -6.23
CA ARG A 34 -2.79 11.75 -6.43
C ARG A 34 -1.75 11.70 -5.33
N VAL A 35 -0.48 11.62 -5.72
CA VAL A 35 0.67 11.62 -4.80
C VAL A 35 1.00 13.04 -4.36
N THR A 36 0.19 13.59 -3.45
CA THR A 36 0.39 14.92 -2.85
C THR A 36 0.75 14.80 -1.38
N GLY A 37 1.44 15.79 -0.82
CA GLY A 37 1.72 15.83 0.62
C GLY A 37 0.47 15.80 1.49
N ALA A 38 -0.61 16.45 1.07
CA ALA A 38 -1.89 16.39 1.80
C ALA A 38 -2.45 14.96 1.87
N ASN A 39 -2.53 14.28 0.73
CA ASN A 39 -3.09 12.92 0.66
C ASN A 39 -2.22 11.91 1.42
N LEU A 40 -0.90 11.96 1.24
CA LEU A 40 0.01 11.03 1.92
C LEU A 40 0.00 11.22 3.44
N LYS A 41 0.04 12.47 3.91
CA LYS A 41 -0.02 12.75 5.35
C LYS A 41 -1.37 12.38 5.97
N ALA A 42 -2.48 12.56 5.24
CA ALA A 42 -3.79 12.12 5.71
C ALA A 42 -3.82 10.61 5.97
N ILE A 43 -3.28 9.81 5.04
CA ILE A 43 -3.17 8.35 5.20
C ILE A 43 -2.27 7.99 6.40
N ILE A 44 -1.12 8.65 6.54
CA ILE A 44 -0.20 8.43 7.67
C ILE A 44 -0.91 8.71 9.02
N ARG A 45 -1.62 9.83 9.13
CA ARG A 45 -2.34 10.20 10.37
C ARG A 45 -3.46 9.24 10.72
N GLN A 46 -4.12 8.68 9.72
CA GLN A 46 -5.24 7.76 9.94
C GLN A 46 -4.77 6.39 10.49
N HIS A 47 -3.54 5.98 10.17
CA HIS A 47 -3.08 4.60 10.38
C HIS A 47 -1.85 4.48 11.28
N THR A 48 -1.35 5.59 11.82
CA THR A 48 -0.16 5.60 12.64
C THR A 48 -0.38 6.41 13.91
N GLU A 49 0.03 5.84 15.05
CA GLU A 49 0.00 6.51 16.34
C GLU A 49 1.01 7.66 16.41
N LYS A 50 0.68 8.74 17.15
CA LYS A 50 1.57 9.90 17.29
C LYS A 50 2.89 9.56 18.00
N THR A 51 2.91 8.49 18.78
CA THR A 51 4.12 7.99 19.45
C THR A 51 5.09 7.29 18.51
N ALA A 52 4.71 7.06 17.24
CA ALA A 52 5.55 6.34 16.29
C ALA A 52 6.75 7.17 15.81
N THR A 53 7.85 6.46 15.52
CA THR A 53 8.97 6.98 14.75
C THR A 53 8.75 6.72 13.26
N ILE A 54 8.60 7.79 12.48
CA ILE A 54 8.37 7.72 11.05
C ILE A 54 9.69 7.71 10.28
N MET A 55 9.81 6.84 9.28
CA MET A 55 10.97 6.78 8.38
C MET A 55 10.50 6.89 6.93
N THR A 56 11.03 7.84 6.17
CA THR A 56 10.64 8.06 4.77
C THR A 56 11.86 8.28 3.86
N ASP A 57 11.64 8.19 2.55
CA ASP A 57 12.55 8.74 1.55
C ASP A 57 12.60 10.29 1.64
N ASP A 58 13.43 10.90 0.79
CA ASP A 58 13.66 12.34 0.69
C ASP A 58 12.54 13.14 0.00
N PHE A 59 11.37 12.54 -0.21
CA PHE A 59 10.29 13.25 -0.85
C PHE A 59 9.79 14.41 -0.01
N LEU A 60 9.86 15.61 -0.59
CA LEU A 60 9.44 16.87 0.02
C LEU A 60 8.04 16.83 0.65
N SER A 61 7.14 16.00 0.13
CA SER A 61 5.78 15.81 0.65
C SER A 61 5.73 15.31 2.09
N TYR A 62 6.79 14.67 2.60
CA TYR A 62 6.84 14.18 3.99
C TYR A 62 7.35 15.24 4.98
N ARG A 63 7.81 16.41 4.51
CA ARG A 63 8.30 17.48 5.40
C ARG A 63 7.24 17.88 6.42
N GLY A 64 7.64 17.99 7.68
CA GLY A 64 6.78 18.42 8.79
C GLY A 64 6.19 17.29 9.63
N LEU A 65 6.31 16.02 9.21
CA LEU A 65 5.83 14.89 10.03
C LEU A 65 6.51 14.81 11.40
N GLY A 66 7.77 15.23 11.51
CA GLY A 66 8.48 15.31 12.80
C GLY A 66 7.90 16.30 13.81
N LYS A 67 6.94 17.16 13.42
CA LYS A 67 6.18 18.02 14.34
C LYS A 67 4.92 17.34 14.89
N GLU A 68 4.48 16.25 14.26
CA GLU A 68 3.22 15.58 14.54
C GLU A 68 3.40 14.21 15.22
N PHE A 69 4.57 13.59 14.99
CA PHE A 69 4.95 12.27 15.48
C PHE A 69 6.19 12.36 16.38
N ALA A 70 6.44 11.32 17.19
CA ALA A 70 7.55 11.28 18.14
C ALA A 70 8.92 11.57 17.49
N SER A 71 9.14 11.07 16.27
CA SER A 71 10.26 11.49 15.44
C SER A 71 10.01 11.21 13.96
N HIS A 72 10.73 11.93 13.09
CA HIS A 72 10.73 11.69 11.65
C HIS A 72 12.16 11.68 11.12
N HIS A 73 12.57 10.54 10.56
CA HIS A 73 13.85 10.40 9.90
C HIS A 73 13.67 10.29 8.39
N VAL A 74 14.55 10.97 7.66
CA VAL A 74 14.52 11.06 6.20
C VAL A 74 15.81 10.45 5.65
N ILE A 75 15.66 9.65 4.60
CA ILE A 75 16.78 8.98 3.94
C ILE A 75 16.97 9.57 2.57
N ASN A 76 18.19 10.05 2.34
CA ASN A 76 18.56 10.67 1.07
C ASN A 76 19.30 9.65 0.19
N HIS A 77 18.55 9.03 -0.72
CA HIS A 77 19.10 8.09 -1.70
C HIS A 77 20.07 8.76 -2.70
N GLY A 78 19.99 10.08 -2.87
CA GLY A 78 20.87 10.85 -3.76
C GLY A 78 22.32 10.93 -3.27
N ASN A 79 22.55 10.86 -1.96
CA ASN A 79 23.87 10.90 -1.35
C ASN A 79 24.48 9.51 -1.10
N ARG A 80 23.90 8.44 -1.67
CA ARG A 80 24.27 7.03 -1.44
C ARG A 80 24.15 6.58 0.03
N GLU A 81 23.40 7.31 0.85
CA GLU A 81 23.09 6.91 2.22
C GLU A 81 21.85 6.02 2.19
N TYR A 82 22.06 4.70 2.07
CA TYR A 82 20.97 3.72 2.01
C TYR A 82 20.51 3.24 3.40
N VAL A 83 21.37 3.37 4.41
CA VAL A 83 21.11 2.94 5.79
C VAL A 83 21.85 3.85 6.76
N ARG A 84 21.14 4.38 7.77
CA ARG A 84 21.76 5.02 8.94
C ARG A 84 21.34 4.27 10.21
N GLY A 85 22.09 3.23 10.57
CA GLY A 85 21.72 2.33 11.66
C GLY A 85 20.35 1.70 11.41
N ASN A 86 19.41 1.92 12.34
CA ASN A 86 18.03 1.44 12.20
C ASN A 86 17.13 2.33 11.33
N VAL A 87 17.65 3.39 10.72
CA VAL A 87 16.90 4.27 9.80
C VAL A 87 17.11 3.79 8.36
N HIS A 88 16.11 3.11 7.80
CA HIS A 88 16.06 2.64 6.40
C HIS A 88 14.61 2.50 5.91
N THR A 89 14.38 2.58 4.59
CA THR A 89 13.09 2.26 3.92
C THR A 89 13.02 0.83 3.39
N ASN A 90 14.07 0.01 3.61
CA ASN A 90 14.20 -1.34 3.06
C ASN A 90 12.99 -2.25 3.34
N THR A 91 12.33 -2.11 4.49
CA THR A 91 11.19 -2.95 4.85
C THR A 91 10.01 -2.75 3.88
N VAL A 92 9.69 -1.49 3.56
CA VAL A 92 8.61 -1.18 2.61
C VAL A 92 9.03 -1.49 1.17
N GLU A 93 10.31 -1.32 0.83
CA GLU A 93 10.85 -1.74 -0.47
C GLU A 93 10.77 -3.26 -0.69
N GLY A 94 11.02 -4.03 0.38
CA GLY A 94 10.85 -5.49 0.38
C GLY A 94 9.40 -5.89 0.12
N TYR A 95 8.45 -5.25 0.82
CA TYR A 95 7.02 -5.44 0.56
C TYR A 95 6.65 -5.14 -0.90
N PHE A 96 7.06 -3.98 -1.42
CA PHE A 96 6.80 -3.62 -2.82
C PHE A 96 7.44 -4.57 -3.83
N SER A 97 8.58 -5.18 -3.49
CA SER A 97 9.22 -6.19 -4.33
C SER A 97 8.39 -7.47 -4.44
N ILE A 98 7.80 -7.91 -3.32
CA ILE A 98 6.88 -9.06 -3.29
C ILE A 98 5.62 -8.76 -4.12
N LEU A 99 4.98 -7.61 -3.86
CA LEU A 99 3.79 -7.17 -4.59
C LEU A 99 4.03 -7.13 -6.11
N LYS A 100 5.09 -6.46 -6.54
CA LYS A 100 5.43 -6.34 -7.98
C LYS A 100 5.69 -7.70 -8.62
N ARG A 101 6.38 -8.60 -7.92
CA ARG A 101 6.65 -9.95 -8.43
C ARG A 101 5.36 -10.75 -8.62
N GLY A 102 4.42 -10.65 -7.68
CA GLY A 102 3.13 -11.32 -7.82
C GLY A 102 2.25 -10.73 -8.91
N ILE A 103 2.24 -9.40 -9.09
CA ILE A 103 1.55 -8.76 -10.23
C ILE A 103 2.12 -9.25 -11.56
N ILE A 104 3.44 -9.36 -11.68
CA ILE A 104 4.11 -9.78 -12.92
C ILE A 104 3.97 -11.29 -13.18
N GLY A 105 4.01 -12.12 -12.13
CA GLY A 105 4.07 -13.58 -12.26
C GLY A 105 2.74 -14.32 -12.12
N VAL A 106 1.72 -13.70 -11.52
CA VAL A 106 0.43 -14.35 -11.20
C VAL A 106 -0.75 -13.59 -11.81
N TYR A 107 -0.85 -12.29 -11.59
CA TYR A 107 -2.05 -11.50 -11.88
C TYR A 107 -1.98 -10.68 -13.17
N HIS A 108 -1.52 -11.27 -14.28
CA HIS A 108 -1.13 -10.58 -15.53
C HIS A 108 -2.05 -9.43 -16.06
N HIS A 109 -3.31 -9.33 -15.60
CA HIS A 109 -4.22 -8.22 -15.89
C HIS A 109 -4.88 -7.61 -14.62
N VAL A 110 -4.17 -6.73 -13.91
CA VAL A 110 -4.73 -5.97 -12.77
C VAL A 110 -5.44 -4.70 -13.26
N GLY A 111 -6.77 -4.72 -13.29
CA GLY A 111 -7.60 -3.53 -13.58
C GLY A 111 -7.64 -2.53 -12.42
N LYS A 112 -7.76 -1.23 -12.73
CA LYS A 112 -7.82 -0.12 -11.75
C LYS A 112 -8.86 -0.36 -10.66
N GLN A 113 -10.04 -0.79 -11.07
CA GLN A 113 -11.20 -1.03 -10.21
C GLN A 113 -10.98 -2.19 -9.22
N HIS A 114 -9.99 -3.04 -9.43
CA HIS A 114 -9.69 -4.20 -8.58
C HIS A 114 -8.38 -4.09 -7.83
N LEU A 115 -7.55 -3.06 -8.08
CA LEU A 115 -6.24 -2.90 -7.45
C LEU A 115 -6.30 -2.96 -5.93
N HIS A 116 -7.31 -2.35 -5.31
CA HIS A 116 -7.51 -2.40 -3.86
C HIS A 116 -7.66 -3.84 -3.33
N ARG A 117 -8.31 -4.74 -4.08
CA ARG A 117 -8.51 -6.15 -3.66
C ARG A 117 -7.19 -6.91 -3.66
N TYR A 118 -6.38 -6.72 -4.69
CA TYR A 118 -5.03 -7.30 -4.75
C TYR A 118 -4.18 -6.78 -3.59
N LEU A 119 -4.20 -5.47 -3.34
CA LEU A 119 -3.47 -4.89 -2.21
C LEU A 119 -3.91 -5.49 -0.86
N SER A 120 -5.22 -5.62 -0.62
CA SER A 120 -5.74 -6.28 0.58
C SER A 120 -5.29 -7.74 0.70
N GLU A 121 -5.21 -8.47 -0.41
CA GLU A 121 -4.70 -9.84 -0.42
C GLU A 121 -3.21 -9.90 -0.06
N PHE A 122 -2.38 -9.01 -0.63
CA PHE A 122 -0.95 -8.95 -0.32
C PHE A 122 -0.71 -8.51 1.13
N ASP A 123 -1.49 -7.55 1.63
CA ASP A 123 -1.43 -7.12 3.03
C ASP A 123 -1.80 -8.28 3.97
N PHE A 124 -2.89 -9.00 3.66
CA PHE A 124 -3.31 -10.18 4.42
C PHE A 124 -2.23 -11.26 4.47
N ARG A 125 -1.64 -11.59 3.32
CA ARG A 125 -0.53 -12.57 3.24
C ARG A 125 0.70 -12.11 4.00
N TYR A 126 1.05 -10.83 3.91
CA TYR A 126 2.21 -10.28 4.62
C TYR A 126 2.00 -10.29 6.13
N ASN A 127 0.83 -9.88 6.62
CA ASN A 127 0.52 -9.84 8.04
C ASN A 127 0.40 -11.26 8.63
N GLY A 128 -0.10 -12.21 7.85
CA GLY A 128 -0.15 -13.64 8.19
C GLY A 128 1.14 -14.44 7.93
N ARG A 129 2.29 -13.80 7.70
CA ARG A 129 3.54 -14.50 7.30
C ARG A 129 4.20 -15.34 8.40
N LYS A 130 3.83 -15.12 9.67
CA LYS A 130 4.40 -15.82 10.83
C LYS A 130 3.51 -16.93 11.39
N ILE A 131 2.29 -17.06 10.84
CA ILE A 131 1.32 -18.07 11.25
C ILE A 131 1.25 -19.17 10.21
N ASP A 132 0.81 -20.35 10.64
CA ASP A 132 0.64 -21.47 9.73
C ASP A 132 -0.55 -21.28 8.78
N ASP A 133 -0.69 -22.21 7.82
CA ASP A 133 -1.75 -22.10 6.83
C ASP A 133 -3.15 -22.38 7.43
N ALA A 134 -3.26 -23.18 8.49
CA ALA A 134 -4.53 -23.47 9.14
C ALA A 134 -5.07 -22.24 9.88
N GLU A 135 -4.23 -21.59 10.68
CA GLU A 135 -4.54 -20.32 11.34
C GLU A 135 -4.89 -19.23 10.33
N ARG A 136 -4.13 -19.15 9.23
CA ARG A 136 -4.40 -18.18 8.16
C ARG A 136 -5.72 -18.46 7.46
N SER A 137 -6.09 -19.72 7.25
CA SER A 137 -7.41 -20.11 6.72
C SER A 137 -8.53 -19.69 7.66
N VAL A 138 -8.38 -19.89 8.96
CA VAL A 138 -9.38 -19.44 9.96
C VAL A 138 -9.52 -17.91 9.92
N LEU A 139 -8.43 -17.15 9.87
CA LEU A 139 -8.49 -15.69 9.72
C LEU A 139 -9.21 -15.25 8.45
N ALA A 140 -8.98 -15.96 7.34
CA ALA A 140 -9.69 -15.68 6.09
C ALA A 140 -11.20 -15.93 6.22
N LEU A 141 -11.60 -17.01 6.89
CA LEU A 141 -13.01 -17.34 7.15
C LEU A 141 -13.68 -16.28 8.04
N CYS A 142 -13.03 -15.88 9.13
CA CYS A 142 -13.52 -14.78 9.98
C CYS A 142 -13.64 -13.47 9.18
N GLY A 143 -12.73 -13.23 8.24
CA GLY A 143 -12.77 -12.05 7.36
C GLY A 143 -13.94 -12.03 6.36
N ILE A 144 -14.62 -13.16 6.13
CA ILE A 144 -15.78 -13.30 5.24
C ILE A 144 -17.09 -13.02 5.99
N GLU A 145 -17.13 -13.22 7.30
CA GLU A 145 -18.34 -13.05 8.10
C GLU A 145 -18.98 -11.67 7.87
N GLY A 146 -20.29 -11.66 7.61
CA GLY A 146 -21.05 -10.44 7.29
C GLY A 146 -20.82 -9.85 5.89
N LYS A 147 -19.92 -10.38 5.07
CA LYS A 147 -19.66 -9.92 3.70
C LYS A 147 -20.34 -10.83 2.68
N ARG A 148 -21.33 -10.30 1.95
CA ARG A 148 -22.00 -11.01 0.86
C ARG A 148 -21.50 -10.50 -0.50
N LEU A 149 -20.95 -11.40 -1.32
CA LEU A 149 -20.54 -11.06 -2.68
C LEU A 149 -21.77 -11.19 -3.60
N MET A 150 -22.37 -10.06 -3.98
CA MET A 150 -23.47 -10.04 -4.94
C MET A 150 -22.95 -9.77 -6.35
N TYR A 151 -23.34 -10.63 -7.30
CA TYR A 151 -23.00 -10.51 -8.72
C TYR A 151 -23.99 -9.54 -9.40
N ARG A 152 -23.89 -8.23 -9.10
CA ARG A 152 -24.92 -7.20 -9.43
C ARG A 152 -26.28 -7.50 -8.80
N ASP A 153 -26.99 -6.45 -8.39
CA ASP A 153 -28.43 -6.56 -8.23
C ASP A 153 -29.02 -6.74 -9.64
N SER A 154 -29.44 -7.96 -9.98
CA SER A 154 -30.12 -8.28 -11.24
C SER A 154 -31.52 -7.67 -11.34
N SER A 155 -31.91 -6.86 -10.35
CA SER A 155 -33.22 -6.22 -10.20
C SER A 155 -33.29 -4.79 -10.74
N VAL A 156 -32.17 -4.14 -11.10
CA VAL A 156 -32.18 -2.77 -11.64
C VAL A 156 -32.15 -2.82 -13.18
N SER A 157 -33.34 -2.92 -13.77
CA SER A 157 -33.55 -2.49 -15.17
C SER A 157 -33.46 -0.98 -15.20
N GLU A 158 -32.47 -0.42 -15.90
CA GLU A 158 -32.49 0.98 -16.30
C GLU A 158 -33.77 1.19 -17.13
N LYS A 159 -34.73 1.95 -16.57
CA LYS A 159 -35.81 2.51 -17.38
C LYS A 159 -35.21 3.66 -18.17
N THR A 160 -35.11 3.47 -19.47
CA THR A 160 -34.92 4.55 -20.44
C THR A 160 -36.23 5.33 -20.53
N GLU A 161 -36.22 6.55 -20.03
CA GLU A 161 -37.16 7.64 -20.37
C GLU A 161 -36.22 8.81 -20.70
N GLY A 162 -36.26 9.50 -21.82
CA GLY A 162 -37.31 9.76 -22.81
C GLY A 162 -37.06 11.20 -23.25
#